data_AF-A0A1T5D9E8-F1
#
_entry.id   AF-A0A1T5D9E8-F1
#
_cell.length_a   1.000
_cell.length_b   1.000
_cell.length_c   1.000
_cell.angle_alpha   90.00
_cell.angle_beta   90.00
_cell.angle_gamma   90.00
#
_symmetry.space_group_name_H-M   'P 1'
#
loop_
_entity.id
_entity.type
_entity.pdbx_description
1 polymer ?
#
loop_
_entity_poly.entity_id
_entity_poly.type
_entity_poly.pdbx_seq_one_letter_code
_entity_poly.pdbx_strand_id
1 'polypeptide(L)'
;MILHFMGDGDEESSKLNNKEKRVLRWVWAALLAFFMSLLGYQIGRWSNFLELVVFNRAYYVDLFFSYLLLGVVMEYIYGITRYLDLKQPWSEGYYKRMFIQMLLAIIGGLLFMEVCDGIYKNFAHRHLIRMDYGIFQIPFSLILPLAYSFFCCIESLGDAYFKLLEREEELYRETDEPSVVEDNPIIAIKEGEEVRLSDIPVSIIWHNDGINYIYYAPEEYYEDNRTLASLYSYLDKEMYRRVGRNAVVHRELIAGYRPRSDKGVILELAIGYNQKVIVSKMTCKTFCFGFKIEINCT
;
A
#
# COMPACT_ATOMS: atom_id res chain seq x y z
N MET A 1 -0.88 -2.86 -17.10
CA MET A 1 -1.12 -4.32 -17.23
C MET A 1 -0.52 -5.07 -16.03
N ILE A 2 -0.75 -4.59 -14.80
CA ILE A 2 -0.25 -5.20 -13.54
C ILE A 2 -1.32 -5.16 -12.42
N LEU A 3 -2.52 -4.61 -12.64
CA LEU A 3 -3.52 -4.38 -11.58
C LEU A 3 -4.82 -5.18 -11.77
N HIS A 4 -4.74 -6.48 -12.09
CA HIS A 4 -5.97 -7.29 -12.24
C HIS A 4 -5.89 -8.70 -11.61
N PHE A 5 -5.22 -8.81 -10.46
CA PHE A 5 -5.22 -10.04 -9.63
C PHE A 5 -5.35 -9.67 -8.15
N MET A 6 -6.55 -9.30 -7.73
CA MET A 6 -6.95 -9.30 -6.31
C MET A 6 -8.35 -9.89 -6.25
N GLY A 7 -8.40 -11.22 -6.17
CA GLY A 7 -9.60 -12.00 -5.89
C GLY A 7 -9.19 -13.10 -4.91
N ASP A 8 -9.88 -13.11 -3.77
CA ASP A 8 -9.82 -14.04 -2.63
C ASP A 8 -8.93 -15.27 -2.83
N GLY A 9 -7.70 -15.15 -2.33
CA GLY A 9 -6.64 -16.16 -2.47
C GLY A 9 -5.69 -16.08 -1.29
N ASP A 10 -6.24 -16.16 -0.08
CA ASP A 10 -5.49 -16.10 1.17
C ASP A 10 -4.49 -17.26 1.28
N GLU A 11 -3.30 -16.91 1.74
CA GLU A 11 -2.07 -17.71 1.81
C GLU A 11 -1.46 -18.24 0.51
N GLU A 12 -2.21 -18.86 -0.40
CA GLU A 12 -1.62 -19.56 -1.55
C GLU A 12 -1.06 -18.58 -2.60
N SER A 13 -1.75 -17.45 -2.81
CA SER A 13 -1.25 -16.36 -3.66
C SER A 13 0.05 -15.74 -3.12
N SER A 14 0.17 -15.62 -1.78
CA SER A 14 1.35 -15.08 -1.13
C SER A 14 2.57 -16.01 -1.26
N LYS A 15 2.35 -17.33 -1.24
CA LYS A 15 3.40 -18.35 -1.40
C LYS A 15 3.90 -18.41 -2.85
N LEU A 16 2.99 -18.32 -3.83
CA LEU A 16 3.32 -18.24 -5.25
C LEU A 16 4.16 -16.99 -5.57
N ASN A 17 3.75 -15.82 -5.06
CA ASN A 17 4.47 -14.56 -5.26
C ASN A 17 5.91 -14.62 -4.72
N ASN A 18 6.13 -15.24 -3.56
CA ASN A 18 7.47 -15.38 -2.98
C ASN A 18 8.42 -16.23 -3.83
N LYS A 19 7.91 -17.28 -4.50
CA LYS A 19 8.73 -18.13 -5.37
C LYS A 19 9.16 -17.38 -6.62
N GLU A 20 8.24 -16.62 -7.23
CA GLU A 20 8.52 -15.80 -8.41
C GLU A 20 9.53 -14.70 -8.11
N LYS A 21 9.34 -13.97 -7.00
CA LYS A 21 10.31 -12.98 -6.51
C LYS A 21 11.70 -13.60 -6.32
N ARG A 22 11.78 -14.83 -5.78
CA ARG A 22 13.06 -15.54 -5.61
C ARG A 22 13.71 -15.86 -6.96
N VAL A 23 12.98 -16.43 -7.91
CA VAL A 23 13.52 -16.72 -9.25
C VAL A 23 14.02 -15.44 -9.92
N LEU A 24 13.24 -14.35 -9.84
CA LEU A 24 13.59 -13.06 -10.42
C LEU A 24 14.90 -12.51 -9.84
N ARG A 25 15.15 -12.66 -8.53
CA ARG A 25 16.43 -12.27 -7.91
C ARG A 25 17.62 -13.02 -8.51
N TRP A 26 17.50 -14.33 -8.70
CA TRP A 26 18.57 -15.13 -9.31
C TRP A 26 18.78 -14.77 -10.79
N VAL A 27 17.72 -14.42 -11.53
CA VAL A 27 17.84 -13.87 -12.88
C VAL A 27 18.62 -12.55 -12.88
N TRP A 28 18.29 -11.63 -11.96
CA TRP A 28 19.03 -10.38 -11.81
C TRP A 28 20.48 -10.60 -11.38
N ALA A 29 20.75 -11.55 -10.49
CA ALA A 29 22.09 -11.93 -10.11
C ALA A 29 22.90 -12.46 -11.31
N ALA A 30 22.28 -13.27 -12.18
CA ALA A 30 22.92 -13.74 -13.41
C ALA A 30 23.25 -12.60 -14.38
N LEU A 31 22.31 -11.67 -14.58
CA LEU A 31 22.53 -10.50 -15.44
C LEU A 31 23.64 -9.59 -14.89
N LEU A 32 23.61 -9.28 -13.60
CA LEU A 32 24.64 -8.45 -12.97
C LEU A 32 26.00 -9.16 -12.93
N ALA A 33 26.03 -10.49 -12.73
CA ALA A 33 27.27 -11.28 -12.79
C ALA A 33 27.90 -11.21 -14.18
N PHE A 34 27.08 -11.28 -15.23
CA PHE A 34 27.53 -11.14 -16.60
C PHE A 34 28.21 -9.79 -16.82
N PHE A 35 27.55 -8.68 -16.44
CA PHE A 35 28.15 -7.34 -16.54
C PHE A 35 29.40 -7.17 -15.67
N MET A 36 29.40 -7.72 -14.45
CA MET A 36 30.53 -7.65 -13.54
C MET A 36 31.76 -8.38 -14.06
N SER A 37 31.57 -9.60 -14.54
CA SER A 37 32.65 -10.37 -15.18
C SER A 37 33.16 -9.68 -16.44
N LEU A 38 32.27 -9.03 -17.19
CA LEU A 38 32.63 -8.24 -18.36
C LEU A 38 33.49 -7.02 -18.01
N LEU A 39 33.03 -6.20 -17.08
CA LEU A 39 33.74 -5.01 -16.62
C LEU A 39 35.08 -5.40 -15.99
N GLY A 40 35.08 -6.50 -15.23
CA GLY A 40 36.26 -7.18 -14.63
C GLY A 40 37.43 -7.29 -15.60
N TYR A 41 37.12 -7.74 -16.82
CA TYR A 41 38.13 -8.05 -17.81
C TYR A 41 38.34 -6.93 -18.86
N GLN A 42 37.30 -6.16 -19.21
CA GLN A 42 37.31 -5.28 -20.38
C GLN A 42 38.06 -3.94 -20.20
N ILE A 43 38.33 -3.47 -18.98
CA ILE A 43 38.84 -2.09 -18.76
C ILE A 43 40.31 -1.89 -19.20
N GLY A 44 40.95 -2.88 -19.84
CA GLY A 44 42.31 -2.75 -20.41
C GLY A 44 42.47 -2.98 -21.93
N ARG A 45 41.56 -3.69 -22.61
CA ARG A 45 41.67 -4.03 -24.05
C ARG A 45 40.30 -4.23 -24.69
N TRP A 46 39.75 -3.17 -25.29
CA TRP A 46 38.44 -3.18 -25.95
C TRP A 46 38.38 -3.96 -27.28
N SER A 47 39.51 -4.38 -27.84
CA SER A 47 39.53 -4.84 -29.24
C SER A 47 38.87 -6.20 -29.47
N ASN A 48 38.81 -7.11 -28.48
CA ASN A 48 38.42 -8.51 -28.75
C ASN A 48 37.40 -9.08 -27.73
N PHE A 49 36.22 -8.46 -27.58
CA PHE A 49 35.13 -8.99 -26.72
C PHE A 49 34.77 -10.45 -27.06
N LEU A 50 34.64 -10.78 -28.34
CA LEU A 50 34.30 -12.13 -28.77
C LEU A 50 35.39 -13.13 -28.42
N GLU A 51 36.65 -12.72 -28.50
CA GLU A 51 37.77 -13.62 -28.18
C GLU A 51 37.78 -13.95 -26.68
N LEU A 52 37.49 -12.96 -25.84
CA LEU A 52 37.33 -13.15 -24.40
C LEU A 52 36.23 -14.16 -24.09
N VAL A 53 35.02 -13.91 -24.59
CA VAL A 53 33.85 -14.71 -24.23
C VAL A 53 34.00 -16.13 -24.74
N VAL A 54 34.56 -16.34 -25.94
CA VAL A 54 34.62 -17.68 -26.56
C VAL A 54 35.85 -18.49 -26.10
N PHE A 55 37.03 -17.87 -26.00
CA PHE A 55 38.28 -18.63 -25.84
C PHE A 55 38.84 -18.64 -24.41
N ASN A 56 38.39 -17.74 -23.53
CA ASN A 56 38.99 -17.63 -22.19
C ASN A 56 38.22 -18.45 -21.14
N ARG A 57 38.77 -19.60 -20.74
CA ARG A 57 38.19 -20.43 -19.68
C ARG A 57 38.11 -19.71 -18.33
N ALA A 58 39.02 -18.80 -18.02
CA ALA A 58 39.02 -18.08 -16.75
C ALA A 58 37.81 -17.15 -16.61
N TYR A 59 37.33 -16.58 -17.73
CA TYR A 59 36.13 -15.74 -17.75
C TYR A 59 34.91 -16.49 -17.19
N TYR A 60 34.69 -17.73 -17.62
CA TYR A 60 33.56 -18.53 -17.14
C TYR A 60 33.67 -18.90 -15.65
N VAL A 61 34.89 -19.07 -15.14
CA VAL A 61 35.12 -19.27 -13.70
C VAL A 61 34.76 -18.00 -12.94
N ASP A 62 35.28 -16.84 -13.37
CA ASP A 62 34.96 -15.54 -12.76
C ASP A 62 33.45 -15.24 -12.81
N LEU A 63 32.78 -15.55 -13.93
CA LEU A 63 31.35 -15.40 -14.11
C LEU A 63 30.54 -16.27 -13.14
N PHE A 64 30.91 -17.55 -13.01
CA PHE A 64 30.24 -18.48 -12.10
C PHE A 64 30.38 -18.04 -10.63
N PHE A 65 31.58 -17.66 -10.21
CA PHE A 65 31.79 -17.17 -8.84
C PHE A 65 31.12 -15.81 -8.60
N SER A 66 31.10 -14.92 -9.60
CA SER A 66 30.34 -13.66 -9.52
C SER A 66 28.85 -13.93 -9.35
N TYR A 67 28.28 -14.87 -10.12
CA TYR A 67 26.88 -15.26 -10.00
C TYR A 67 26.55 -15.80 -8.61
N LEU A 68 27.38 -16.72 -8.11
CA LEU A 68 27.19 -17.31 -6.79
C LEU A 68 27.30 -16.24 -5.69
N LEU A 69 28.32 -15.40 -5.75
CA LEU A 69 28.53 -14.30 -4.82
C LEU A 69 27.31 -13.36 -4.79
N LEU A 70 26.90 -12.85 -5.94
CA LEU A 70 25.76 -11.93 -6.05
C LEU A 70 24.48 -12.55 -5.53
N GLY A 71 24.20 -13.81 -5.90
CA GLY A 71 23.02 -14.52 -5.45
C GLY A 71 22.98 -14.68 -3.93
N VAL A 72 24.09 -15.07 -3.31
CA VAL A 72 24.17 -15.24 -1.85
C VAL A 72 24.03 -13.90 -1.13
N VAL A 73 24.67 -12.84 -1.62
CA VAL A 73 24.57 -11.49 -1.04
C VAL A 73 23.15 -10.94 -1.14
N MET A 74 22.49 -11.11 -2.29
CA MET A 74 21.09 -10.70 -2.46
C MET A 74 20.15 -11.48 -1.54
N GLU A 75 20.33 -12.79 -1.40
CA GLU A 75 19.52 -13.60 -0.46
C GLU A 75 19.82 -13.22 1.00
N TYR A 76 21.06 -12.86 1.35
CA TYR A 76 21.41 -12.33 2.67
C TYR A 76 20.67 -11.02 2.96
N ILE A 77 20.77 -10.03 2.07
CA ILE A 77 20.10 -8.72 2.23
C ILE A 77 18.59 -8.90 2.34
N TYR A 78 18.00 -9.70 1.44
CA TYR A 78 16.57 -10.00 1.45
C TYR A 78 16.16 -10.72 2.74
N GLY A 79 16.97 -11.69 3.21
CA GLY A 79 16.74 -12.40 4.47
C GLY A 79 16.73 -11.47 5.68
N ILE A 80 17.66 -10.52 5.74
CA ILE A 80 17.70 -9.48 6.79
C ILE A 80 16.47 -8.57 6.71
N THR A 81 16.10 -8.07 5.52
CA THR A 81 14.91 -7.22 5.35
C THR A 81 13.65 -7.96 5.79
N ARG A 82 13.48 -9.23 5.38
CA ARG A 82 12.34 -10.07 5.80
C ARG A 82 12.33 -10.34 7.30
N TYR A 83 13.50 -10.57 7.90
CA TYR A 83 13.62 -10.72 9.35
C TYR A 83 13.17 -9.44 10.08
N LEU A 84 13.58 -8.27 9.57
CA LEU A 84 13.15 -6.99 10.11
C LEU A 84 11.65 -6.74 9.90
N ASP A 85 11.07 -7.18 8.78
CA ASP A 85 9.62 -7.12 8.55
C ASP A 85 8.81 -7.87 9.61
N LEU A 86 9.33 -9.00 10.08
CA LEU A 86 8.67 -9.81 11.10
C LEU A 86 8.89 -9.30 12.52
N LYS A 87 10.08 -8.75 12.81
CA LYS A 87 10.47 -8.36 14.18
C LYS A 87 10.26 -6.88 14.49
N GLN A 88 10.25 -6.03 13.48
CA GLN A 88 10.11 -4.59 13.62
C GLN A 88 9.30 -4.03 12.45
N PRO A 89 7.96 -4.10 12.53
CA PRO A 89 7.08 -3.51 11.53
C PRO A 89 7.35 -2.02 11.35
N TRP A 90 7.09 -1.51 10.14
CA TRP A 90 7.25 -0.08 9.82
C TRP A 90 6.41 0.83 10.73
N SER A 91 5.29 0.33 11.28
CA SER A 91 4.40 1.06 12.20
C SER A 91 5.02 1.36 13.57
N GLU A 92 6.01 0.60 14.02
CA GLU A 92 6.63 0.77 15.36
C GLU A 92 7.73 1.83 15.39
N GLY A 93 8.12 2.38 14.23
CA GLY A 93 9.09 3.47 14.16
C GLY A 93 10.00 3.38 12.93
N TYR A 94 9.68 4.20 11.92
CA TYR A 94 10.38 4.29 10.65
C TYR A 94 11.90 4.49 10.80
N TYR A 95 12.32 5.50 11.59
CA TYR A 95 13.74 5.86 11.73
C TYR A 95 14.59 4.75 12.37
N LYS A 96 14.05 4.10 13.42
CA LYS A 96 14.75 3.01 14.11
C LYS A 96 14.99 1.84 13.14
N ARG A 97 13.99 1.51 12.34
CA ARG A 97 14.10 0.43 11.36
C ARG A 97 15.09 0.77 10.24
N MET A 98 15.01 1.98 9.68
CA MET A 98 15.96 2.45 8.66
C MET A 98 17.40 2.38 9.16
N PHE A 99 17.65 2.78 10.41
CA PHE A 99 18.98 2.72 11.00
C PHE A 99 19.49 1.27 11.12
N ILE A 100 18.65 0.36 11.63
CA ILE A 100 19.03 -1.06 11.78
C ILE A 100 19.24 -1.71 10.40
N GLN A 101 18.39 -1.41 9.42
CA GLN A 101 18.54 -1.92 8.05
C GLN A 101 19.82 -1.40 7.39
N MET A 102 20.19 -0.14 7.61
CA MET A 102 21.47 0.39 7.14
C MET A 102 22.66 -0.35 7.76
N LEU A 103 22.64 -0.61 9.07
CA LEU A 103 23.70 -1.36 9.74
C LEU A 103 23.77 -2.83 9.28
N LEU A 104 22.65 -3.55 9.28
CA LEU A 104 22.65 -4.99 9.02
C LEU A 104 22.69 -5.32 7.52
N ALA A 105 21.88 -4.65 6.70
CA ALA A 105 21.80 -4.97 5.27
C ALA A 105 22.95 -4.35 4.47
N ILE A 106 23.27 -3.07 4.70
CA ILE A 106 24.31 -2.37 3.92
C ILE A 106 25.70 -2.69 4.48
N ILE A 107 25.98 -2.36 5.75
CA ILE A 107 27.32 -2.62 6.32
C ILE A 107 27.56 -4.12 6.44
N GLY A 108 26.56 -4.89 6.93
CA GLY A 108 26.66 -6.35 6.98
C GLY A 108 26.83 -6.98 5.59
N GLY A 109 26.09 -6.51 4.58
CA GLY A 109 26.22 -6.98 3.20
C GLY A 109 27.59 -6.65 2.58
N LEU A 110 28.14 -5.47 2.88
CA LEU A 110 29.49 -5.07 2.45
C LEU A 110 30.55 -5.96 3.09
N LEU A 111 30.52 -6.15 4.41
CA LEU A 111 31.46 -7.03 5.12
C LEU A 111 31.36 -8.46 4.61
N PHE A 112 30.14 -8.95 4.38
CA PHE A 112 29.90 -10.28 3.82
C PHE A 112 30.51 -10.43 2.43
N MET A 113 30.38 -9.45 1.55
CA MET A 113 31.03 -9.46 0.24
C MET A 113 32.56 -9.45 0.33
N GLU A 114 33.15 -8.64 1.21
CA GLU A 114 34.60 -8.60 1.41
C GLU A 114 35.14 -9.94 1.92
N VAL A 115 34.41 -10.63 2.80
CA VAL A 115 34.77 -11.99 3.25
C VAL A 115 34.73 -12.97 2.08
N CYS A 116 33.68 -12.93 1.25
CA CYS A 116 33.58 -13.81 0.10
C CYS A 116 34.64 -13.52 -0.97
N ASP A 117 34.98 -12.25 -1.24
CA ASP A 117 36.10 -11.89 -2.13
C ASP A 117 37.43 -12.40 -1.56
N GLY A 118 37.64 -12.31 -0.24
CA GLY A 118 38.83 -12.85 0.42
C GLY A 118 38.97 -14.36 0.26
N ILE A 119 37.87 -15.11 0.41
CA ILE A 119 37.84 -16.56 0.17
C ILE A 119 38.15 -16.86 -1.30
N TYR A 120 37.54 -16.12 -2.22
CA TYR A 120 37.79 -16.26 -3.66
C TYR A 120 39.25 -15.99 -4.02
N LYS A 121 39.83 -14.91 -3.48
CA LYS A 121 41.23 -14.55 -3.69
C LYS A 121 42.18 -15.66 -3.25
N ASN A 122 41.92 -16.31 -2.12
CA ASN A 122 42.74 -17.42 -1.65
C ASN A 122 42.67 -18.63 -2.60
N PHE A 123 41.55 -18.83 -3.28
CA PHE A 123 41.33 -19.94 -4.21
C PHE A 123 41.86 -19.67 -5.63
N ALA A 124 41.57 -18.48 -6.18
CA ALA A 124 41.85 -18.12 -7.57
C ALA A 124 43.07 -17.19 -7.74
N HIS A 125 43.67 -16.73 -6.64
CA HIS A 125 44.76 -15.74 -6.60
C HIS A 125 44.45 -14.42 -7.33
N ARG A 126 43.16 -14.05 -7.41
CA ARG A 126 42.65 -12.85 -8.11
C ARG A 126 41.54 -12.21 -7.28
N HIS A 127 41.37 -10.89 -7.44
CA HIS A 127 40.26 -10.15 -6.86
C HIS A 127 39.09 -10.12 -7.85
N LEU A 128 37.89 -10.37 -7.34
CA LEU A 128 36.66 -10.31 -8.13
C LEU A 128 36.02 -8.92 -8.03
N ILE A 129 36.08 -8.31 -6.84
CA ILE A 129 35.34 -7.07 -6.53
C ILE A 129 36.23 -5.83 -6.57
N ARG A 130 37.49 -5.94 -6.16
CA ARG A 130 38.44 -4.82 -6.16
C ARG A 130 39.20 -4.81 -7.48
N MET A 131 38.77 -3.93 -8.37
CA MET A 131 39.62 -3.50 -9.49
C MET A 131 40.70 -2.57 -8.94
N ASP A 132 41.88 -2.51 -9.54
CA ASP A 132 42.97 -1.65 -9.08
C ASP A 132 43.09 -0.45 -10.06
N TYR A 133 42.43 0.67 -9.79
CA TYR A 133 42.48 1.88 -10.62
C TYR A 133 42.54 3.15 -9.77
N GLY A 134 43.49 4.03 -10.10
CA GLY A 134 43.98 5.08 -9.20
C GLY A 134 43.22 6.41 -9.12
N ILE A 135 41.95 6.55 -9.53
CA ILE A 135 41.32 7.90 -9.54
C ILE A 135 40.01 8.03 -8.75
N PHE A 136 39.07 7.09 -8.74
CA PHE A 136 37.96 7.07 -7.77
C PHE A 136 37.18 5.77 -7.93
N GLN A 137 37.52 4.76 -7.14
CA GLN A 137 36.82 3.48 -7.18
C GLN A 137 35.84 3.43 -6.03
N ILE A 138 34.59 3.79 -6.31
CA ILE A 138 33.52 3.33 -5.45
C ILE A 138 33.51 1.81 -5.59
N PRO A 139 33.88 1.05 -4.54
CA PRO A 139 34.02 -0.38 -4.69
C PRO A 139 32.66 -0.96 -5.00
N PHE A 140 32.59 -1.87 -5.96
CA PHE A 140 31.32 -2.50 -6.29
C PHE A 140 30.71 -3.23 -5.07
N SER A 141 31.55 -3.66 -4.12
CA SER A 141 31.14 -4.17 -2.81
C SER A 141 30.27 -3.18 -2.00
N LEU A 142 30.30 -1.88 -2.30
CA LEU A 142 29.45 -0.87 -1.68
C LEU A 142 28.21 -0.56 -2.50
N ILE A 143 28.33 -0.46 -3.83
CA ILE A 143 27.21 -0.07 -4.70
C ILE A 143 26.10 -1.12 -4.65
N LEU A 144 26.47 -2.40 -4.75
CA LEU A 144 25.48 -3.47 -4.82
C LEU A 144 24.64 -3.58 -3.53
N PRO A 145 25.20 -3.68 -2.31
CA PRO A 145 24.40 -3.78 -1.10
C PRO A 145 23.58 -2.52 -0.87
N LEU A 146 24.12 -1.35 -1.20
CA LEU A 146 23.40 -0.08 -1.08
C LEU A 146 22.17 -0.05 -2.00
N ALA A 147 22.36 -0.26 -3.31
CA ALA A 147 21.28 -0.20 -4.29
C ALA A 147 20.24 -1.30 -4.05
N TYR A 148 20.69 -2.51 -3.76
CA TYR A 148 19.79 -3.64 -3.54
C TYR A 148 19.06 -3.56 -2.20
N SER A 149 19.72 -3.10 -1.13
CA SER A 149 19.05 -2.83 0.16
C SER A 149 18.01 -1.73 0.02
N PHE A 150 18.30 -0.68 -0.77
CA PHE A 150 17.34 0.38 -1.07
C PHE A 150 16.12 -0.16 -1.83
N PHE A 151 16.32 -1.01 -2.84
CA PHE A 151 15.22 -1.67 -3.55
C PHE A 151 14.36 -2.52 -2.59
N CYS A 152 14.98 -3.38 -1.78
CA CYS A 152 14.26 -4.19 -0.79
C CYS A 152 13.52 -3.33 0.25
N CYS A 153 14.07 -2.17 0.60
CA CYS A 153 13.43 -1.20 1.49
C CYS A 153 12.15 -0.64 0.90
N ILE A 154 12.19 -0.19 -0.37
CA ILE A 154 11.01 0.34 -1.07
C ILE A 154 9.94 -0.74 -1.21
N GLU A 155 10.32 -1.95 -1.60
CA GLU A 155 9.39 -3.07 -1.74
C GLU A 155 8.70 -3.38 -0.41
N SER A 156 9.47 -3.53 0.66
CA SER A 156 8.98 -3.78 2.01
C SER A 156 8.07 -2.66 2.54
N LEU A 157 8.42 -1.40 2.27
CA LEU A 157 7.59 -0.24 2.63
C LEU A 157 6.27 -0.23 1.84
N GLY A 158 6.31 -0.58 0.55
CA GLY A 158 5.14 -0.72 -0.29
C GLY A 158 4.19 -1.79 0.23
N ASP A 159 4.70 -2.99 0.55
CA ASP A 159 3.91 -4.09 1.11
C ASP A 159 3.25 -3.68 2.44
N ALA A 160 3.97 -2.94 3.30
CA ALA A 160 3.40 -2.44 4.55
C ALA A 160 2.32 -1.37 4.33
N TYR A 161 2.49 -0.50 3.33
CA TYR A 161 1.50 0.52 2.99
C TYR A 161 0.21 -0.09 2.44
N PHE A 162 0.29 -1.08 1.54
CA PHE A 162 -0.89 -1.73 0.99
C PHE A 162 -1.68 -2.52 2.04
N LYS A 163 -1.00 -3.19 2.99
CA LYS A 163 -1.68 -3.83 4.12
C LYS A 163 -2.46 -2.86 5.00
N LEU A 164 -1.99 -1.62 5.14
CA LEU A 164 -2.74 -0.60 5.88
C LEU A 164 -3.99 -0.18 5.12
N LEU A 165 -3.91 -0.04 3.80
CA LEU A 165 -5.07 0.27 2.95
C LEU A 165 -6.11 -0.84 2.98
N GLU A 166 -5.70 -2.10 2.84
CA GLU A 166 -6.60 -3.26 2.91
C GLU A 166 -7.34 -3.31 4.26
N ARG A 167 -6.62 -3.08 5.37
CA ARG A 167 -7.23 -3.03 6.70
C ARG A 167 -8.24 -1.89 6.85
N GLU A 168 -7.98 -0.73 6.25
CA GLU A 168 -8.95 0.37 6.23
C GLU A 168 -10.18 -0.03 5.41
N GLU A 169 -10.01 -0.65 4.24
CA GLU A 169 -11.11 -1.14 3.40
C GLU A 169 -11.95 -2.22 4.08
N GLU A 170 -11.34 -3.18 4.77
CA GLU A 170 -12.01 -4.20 5.56
C GLU A 170 -12.85 -3.59 6.67
N LEU A 171 -12.31 -2.58 7.39
CA LEU A 171 -13.06 -1.85 8.40
C LEU A 171 -14.30 -1.16 7.80
N TYR A 172 -14.21 -0.66 6.57
CA TYR A 172 -15.37 -0.12 5.85
C TYR A 172 -16.35 -1.22 5.40
N ARG A 173 -15.86 -2.38 4.95
CA ARG A 173 -16.71 -3.52 4.53
C ARG A 173 -17.45 -4.16 5.69
N GLU A 174 -16.81 -4.41 6.83
CA GLU A 174 -17.48 -4.89 8.05
C GLU A 174 -18.53 -3.89 8.55
N THR A 175 -18.36 -2.60 8.24
CA THR A 175 -19.38 -1.58 8.53
C THR A 175 -20.55 -1.60 7.53
N ASP A 176 -20.34 -2.09 6.30
CA ASP A 176 -21.31 -2.04 5.20
C ASP A 176 -21.95 -3.40 4.85
N GLU A 177 -21.45 -4.53 5.37
CA GLU A 177 -22.11 -5.83 5.24
C GLU A 177 -23.35 -5.87 6.15
N PRO A 178 -24.56 -6.01 5.57
CA PRO A 178 -25.78 -6.06 6.35
C PRO A 178 -25.82 -7.38 7.13
N SER A 179 -25.60 -7.31 8.44
CA SER A 179 -26.05 -8.35 9.37
C SER A 179 -27.51 -8.64 9.07
N VAL A 180 -27.81 -9.88 8.68
CA VAL A 180 -29.13 -10.51 8.48
C VAL A 180 -30.29 -9.52 8.64
N VAL A 181 -30.84 -9.07 7.50
CA VAL A 181 -31.96 -8.13 7.40
C VAL A 181 -33.12 -8.61 8.29
N GLU A 182 -33.27 -8.00 9.46
CA GLU A 182 -34.56 -7.94 10.16
C GLU A 182 -35.50 -7.06 9.35
N ASP A 183 -36.77 -7.46 9.23
CA ASP A 183 -37.80 -6.65 8.58
C ASP A 183 -37.88 -5.27 9.26
N ASN A 184 -37.64 -4.20 8.49
CA ASN A 184 -37.87 -2.78 8.79
C ASN A 184 -37.90 -2.39 10.30
N PRO A 185 -36.82 -1.80 10.85
CA PRO A 185 -36.69 -1.59 12.28
C PRO A 185 -37.73 -0.65 12.90
N ILE A 186 -38.27 -1.01 14.06
CA ILE A 186 -39.09 -0.13 14.91
C ILE A 186 -38.18 0.93 15.54
N ILE A 187 -38.38 2.21 15.22
CA ILE A 187 -37.56 3.33 15.70
C ILE A 187 -38.17 4.05 16.90
N ALA A 188 -39.50 4.01 17.04
CA ALA A 188 -40.21 4.64 18.15
C ALA A 188 -41.56 3.96 18.41
N ILE A 189 -42.12 4.16 19.60
CA ILE A 189 -43.50 3.80 19.93
C ILE A 189 -44.20 5.10 20.36
N LYS A 190 -45.18 5.55 19.57
CA LYS A 190 -45.93 6.79 19.84
C LYS A 190 -47.40 6.43 19.99
N GLU A 191 -48.01 6.78 21.13
CA GLU A 191 -49.43 6.50 21.41
C GLU A 191 -49.82 5.02 21.32
N GLY A 192 -48.85 4.11 21.53
CA GLY A 192 -49.06 2.66 21.43
C GLY A 192 -48.92 2.11 20.00
N GLU A 193 -48.69 2.96 19.00
CA GLU A 193 -48.37 2.53 17.64
C GLU A 193 -46.85 2.44 17.44
N GLU A 194 -46.41 1.34 16.83
CA GLU A 194 -45.02 1.14 16.42
C GLU A 194 -44.74 1.98 15.17
N VAL A 195 -43.77 2.88 15.25
CA VAL A 195 -43.27 3.63 14.10
C VAL A 195 -42.01 2.93 13.59
N ARG A 196 -42.04 2.46 12.35
CA ARG A 196 -40.88 1.82 11.71
C ARG A 196 -40.17 2.77 10.76
N LEU A 197 -38.88 2.55 10.54
CA LEU A 197 -38.02 3.45 9.77
C LEU A 197 -38.52 3.67 8.33
N SER A 198 -38.97 2.60 7.66
CA SER A 198 -39.43 2.68 6.26
C SER A 198 -40.86 3.23 6.12
N ASP A 199 -41.59 3.39 7.23
CA ASP A 199 -42.97 3.88 7.22
C ASP A 199 -43.03 5.43 7.29
N ILE A 200 -41.88 6.07 7.57
CA ILE A 200 -41.76 7.52 7.63
C ILE A 200 -40.93 8.06 6.45
N PRO A 201 -41.24 9.27 5.95
CA PRO A 201 -40.44 9.92 4.93
C PRO A 201 -39.15 10.48 5.54
N VAL A 202 -38.17 9.60 5.78
CA VAL A 202 -36.88 9.99 6.36
C VAL A 202 -36.24 11.05 5.48
N SER A 203 -35.90 12.18 6.08
CA SER A 203 -35.26 13.30 5.42
C SER A 203 -33.74 13.23 5.61
N ILE A 204 -33.30 13.25 6.87
CA ILE A 204 -31.90 13.18 7.26
C ILE A 204 -31.76 12.35 8.53
N ILE A 205 -30.74 11.49 8.57
CA ILE A 205 -30.28 10.87 9.81
C ILE A 205 -28.97 11.55 10.20
N TRP A 206 -28.96 12.20 11.35
CA TRP A 206 -27.81 12.93 11.88
C TRP A 206 -27.30 12.28 13.16
N HIS A 207 -26.03 11.93 13.19
CA HIS A 207 -25.38 11.37 14.37
C HIS A 207 -24.75 12.49 15.20
N ASN A 208 -25.20 12.64 16.44
CA ASN A 208 -24.60 13.57 17.39
C ASN A 208 -24.59 12.97 18.80
N ASP A 209 -23.48 13.12 19.52
CA ASP A 209 -23.31 12.68 20.91
C ASP A 209 -23.70 11.21 21.17
N GLY A 210 -23.42 10.32 20.21
CA GLY A 210 -23.69 8.89 20.32
C GLY A 210 -25.14 8.49 19.98
N ILE A 211 -26.01 9.44 19.68
CA ILE A 211 -27.42 9.22 19.33
C ILE A 211 -27.65 9.57 17.86
N ASN A 212 -28.49 8.80 17.17
CA ASN A 212 -28.96 9.15 15.83
C ASN A 212 -30.30 9.85 15.90
N TYR A 213 -30.37 11.02 15.27
CA TYR A 213 -31.56 11.83 15.12
C TYR A 213 -32.12 11.61 13.71
N ILE A 214 -33.26 10.93 13.62
CA ILE A 214 -33.96 10.57 12.38
C ILE A 214 -35.03 11.63 12.11
N TYR A 215 -34.70 12.62 11.31
CA TYR A 215 -35.62 13.70 10.95
C TYR A 215 -36.57 13.25 9.83
N TYR A 216 -37.85 13.49 10.02
CA TYR A 216 -38.88 13.37 8.97
C TYR A 216 -39.48 14.73 8.59
N ALA A 217 -39.22 15.77 9.40
CA ALA A 217 -39.46 17.18 9.10
C ALA A 217 -38.35 18.04 9.74
N PRO A 218 -38.19 19.33 9.38
CA PRO A 218 -37.11 20.19 9.89
C PRO A 218 -36.96 20.27 11.42
N GLU A 219 -38.08 20.25 12.14
CA GLU A 219 -38.12 20.36 13.61
C GLU A 219 -38.61 19.07 14.29
N GLU A 220 -38.92 18.03 13.51
CA GLU A 220 -39.49 16.79 14.02
C GLU A 220 -38.56 15.61 13.71
N TYR A 221 -38.18 14.89 14.77
CA TYR A 221 -37.26 13.77 14.69
C TYR A 221 -37.60 12.68 15.70
N TYR A 222 -37.10 11.48 15.43
CA TYR A 222 -37.01 10.38 16.39
C TYR A 222 -35.55 10.17 16.79
N GLU A 223 -35.32 9.67 18.01
CA GLU A 223 -34.00 9.30 18.51
C GLU A 223 -33.83 7.79 18.46
N ASP A 224 -32.69 7.32 17.95
CA ASP A 224 -32.36 5.89 17.86
C ASP A 224 -30.90 5.64 18.26
N ASN A 225 -30.66 4.58 19.04
CA ASN A 225 -29.35 4.22 19.58
C ASN A 225 -28.57 3.23 18.70
N ARG A 226 -29.17 2.71 17.62
CA ARG A 226 -28.46 1.88 16.65
C ARG A 226 -27.39 2.68 15.94
N THR A 227 -26.44 2.00 15.32
CA THR A 227 -25.37 2.67 14.56
C THR A 227 -25.93 3.32 13.29
N LEU A 228 -25.31 4.42 12.83
CA LEU A 228 -25.72 5.08 11.58
C LEU A 228 -25.61 4.14 10.38
N ALA A 229 -24.63 3.24 10.40
CA ALA A 229 -24.44 2.21 9.37
C ALA A 229 -25.61 1.21 9.35
N SER A 230 -26.05 0.76 10.53
CA SER A 230 -27.23 -0.10 10.65
C SER A 230 -28.49 0.60 10.15
N LEU A 231 -28.74 1.85 10.54
CA LEU A 231 -29.91 2.58 10.05
C LEU A 231 -29.86 2.79 8.52
N TYR A 232 -28.67 3.06 7.97
CA TYR A 232 -28.49 3.24 6.53
C TYR A 232 -28.73 1.97 5.71
N SER A 233 -28.48 0.78 6.27
CA SER A 233 -28.69 -0.48 5.53
C SER A 233 -30.16 -0.77 5.22
N TYR A 234 -31.08 -0.18 5.97
CA TYR A 234 -32.53 -0.28 5.77
C TYR A 234 -33.08 0.76 4.78
N LEU A 235 -32.30 1.77 4.41
CA LEU A 235 -32.71 2.82 3.50
C LEU A 235 -32.36 2.47 2.05
N ASP A 236 -33.18 2.94 1.11
CA ASP A 236 -32.88 2.80 -0.31
C ASP A 236 -31.62 3.59 -0.68
N LYS A 237 -30.56 2.87 -1.07
CA LYS A 237 -29.25 3.46 -1.46
C LYS A 237 -29.33 4.31 -2.73
N GLU A 238 -30.40 4.17 -3.51
CA GLU A 238 -30.69 5.04 -4.66
C GLU A 238 -31.27 6.38 -4.23
N MET A 239 -32.02 6.44 -3.13
CA MET A 239 -32.69 7.67 -2.64
C MET A 239 -31.94 8.35 -1.51
N TYR A 240 -31.20 7.57 -0.73
CA TYR A 240 -30.41 8.03 0.41
C TYR A 240 -28.94 7.90 0.13
N ARG A 241 -28.15 8.82 0.68
CA ARG A 241 -26.70 8.76 0.59
C ARG A 241 -26.05 9.09 1.90
N ARG A 242 -25.11 8.25 2.32
CA ARG A 242 -24.26 8.53 3.46
C ARG A 242 -23.28 9.65 3.11
N VAL A 243 -23.32 10.72 3.88
CA VAL A 243 -22.49 11.91 3.71
C VAL A 243 -21.54 12.03 4.90
N GLY A 244 -20.35 11.44 4.74
CA GLY A 244 -19.35 11.40 5.80
C GLY A 244 -19.68 10.42 6.91
N ARG A 245 -19.11 10.65 8.11
CA ARG A 245 -19.25 9.74 9.25
C ARG A 245 -20.56 9.91 10.01
N ASN A 246 -21.14 11.11 9.98
CA ASN A 246 -22.19 11.53 10.90
C ASN A 246 -23.54 11.81 10.23
N ALA A 247 -23.70 11.61 8.92
CA ALA A 247 -24.94 11.95 8.24
C ALA A 247 -25.33 10.95 7.16
N VAL A 248 -26.62 10.73 7.02
CA VAL A 248 -27.28 10.13 5.84
C VAL A 248 -28.35 11.10 5.39
N VAL A 249 -28.35 11.47 4.12
CA VAL A 249 -29.23 12.53 3.59
C VAL A 249 -30.02 11.98 2.40
N HIS A 250 -31.32 12.28 2.35
CA HIS A 250 -32.14 12.04 1.17
C HIS A 250 -31.67 12.92 0.02
N ARG A 251 -31.54 12.35 -1.20
CA ARG A 251 -30.95 13.05 -2.35
C ARG A 251 -31.66 14.36 -2.69
N GLU A 252 -32.99 14.39 -2.57
CA GLU A 252 -33.81 15.56 -2.92
C GLU A 252 -33.66 16.74 -1.93
N LEU A 253 -33.14 16.50 -0.72
CA LEU A 253 -32.93 17.58 0.25
C LEU A 253 -31.69 18.43 -0.04
N ILE A 254 -30.83 18.00 -0.96
CA ILE A 254 -29.60 18.71 -1.27
C ILE A 254 -29.94 19.81 -2.30
N ALA A 255 -30.09 21.04 -1.80
CA ALA A 255 -30.39 22.20 -2.63
C ALA A 255 -29.14 22.72 -3.36
N GLY A 256 -27.95 22.52 -2.77
CA GLY A 256 -26.70 23.03 -3.31
C GLY A 256 -25.49 22.60 -2.50
N TYR A 257 -24.35 23.23 -2.78
CA TYR A 257 -23.13 23.00 -2.05
C TYR A 257 -22.19 24.21 -2.12
N ARG A 258 -21.33 24.37 -1.10
CA ARG A 258 -20.27 25.37 -1.06
C ARG A 258 -18.90 24.71 -0.90
N PRO A 259 -17.90 25.07 -1.73
CA PRO A 259 -16.54 24.60 -1.53
C PRO A 259 -15.98 25.15 -0.21
N ARG A 260 -15.16 24.34 0.46
CA ARG A 260 -14.43 24.72 1.67
C ARG A 260 -12.93 24.82 1.35
N SER A 261 -12.20 25.66 2.10
CA SER A 261 -10.77 25.90 1.93
C SER A 261 -9.90 24.63 2.06
N ASP A 262 -10.39 23.61 2.76
CA ASP A 262 -9.73 22.31 2.97
C ASP A 262 -9.97 21.31 1.81
N LYS A 263 -10.52 21.77 0.67
CA LYS A 263 -10.94 20.94 -0.48
C LYS A 263 -12.09 19.98 -0.16
N GLY A 264 -12.78 20.16 0.97
CA GLY A 264 -14.08 19.57 1.25
C GLY A 264 -15.21 20.40 0.65
N VAL A 265 -16.43 19.91 0.86
CA VAL A 265 -17.65 20.58 0.41
C VAL A 265 -18.67 20.59 1.54
N ILE A 266 -19.32 21.73 1.77
CA ILE A 266 -20.46 21.85 2.69
C ILE A 266 -21.73 21.75 1.86
N LEU A 267 -22.62 20.82 2.19
CA LEU A 267 -23.91 20.71 1.51
C LEU A 267 -24.88 21.77 2.05
N GLU A 268 -25.59 22.42 1.13
CA GLU A 268 -26.72 23.29 1.46
C GLU A 268 -27.98 22.43 1.38
N LEU A 269 -28.63 22.23 2.53
CA LEU A 269 -29.89 21.50 2.61
C LEU A 269 -31.06 22.43 2.30
N ALA A 270 -32.21 21.84 1.95
CA ALA A 270 -33.47 22.56 1.80
C ALA A 270 -33.84 23.35 3.07
N ILE A 271 -34.71 24.36 2.91
CA ILE A 271 -35.08 25.30 3.97
C ILE A 271 -35.60 24.56 5.21
N GLY A 272 -35.06 24.92 6.38
CA GLY A 272 -35.50 24.42 7.69
C GLY A 272 -34.47 23.52 8.40
N TYR A 273 -33.55 22.89 7.67
CA TYR A 273 -32.53 22.04 8.29
C TYR A 273 -31.32 22.86 8.73
N ASN A 274 -31.00 22.82 10.03
CA ASN A 274 -29.88 23.58 10.61
C ASN A 274 -28.55 22.81 10.61
N GLN A 275 -28.55 21.54 10.20
CA GLN A 275 -27.40 20.66 10.23
C GLN A 275 -26.40 21.02 9.12
N LYS A 276 -25.14 21.24 9.50
CA LYS A 276 -24.05 21.48 8.56
C LYS A 276 -23.44 20.16 8.11
N VAL A 277 -23.89 19.65 6.97
CA VAL A 277 -23.38 18.40 6.41
C VAL A 277 -22.09 18.67 5.63
N ILE A 278 -20.98 18.04 6.04
CA ILE A 278 -19.66 18.24 5.44
C ILE A 278 -19.23 16.96 4.71
N VAL A 279 -18.90 17.09 3.42
CA VAL A 279 -18.34 16.03 2.58
C VAL A 279 -16.82 16.15 2.56
N SER A 280 -16.13 15.07 2.89
CA SER A 280 -14.66 15.02 2.80
C SER A 280 -14.19 15.07 1.35
N LYS A 281 -12.96 15.56 1.13
CA LYS A 281 -12.31 15.59 -0.18
C LYS A 281 -12.29 14.22 -0.88
N MET A 282 -12.09 13.14 -0.12
CA MET A 282 -12.03 11.77 -0.65
C MET A 282 -13.38 11.34 -1.22
N THR A 283 -14.47 11.65 -0.52
CA THR A 283 -15.83 11.25 -0.91
C THR A 283 -16.44 12.17 -1.96
N CYS A 284 -15.94 13.41 -2.07
CA CYS A 284 -16.49 14.45 -2.92
C CYS A 284 -16.57 14.05 -4.41
N LYS A 285 -15.54 13.38 -4.95
CA LYS A 285 -15.55 12.93 -6.36
C LYS A 285 -16.71 11.98 -6.66
N THR A 286 -16.85 10.93 -5.84
CA THR A 286 -17.94 9.95 -5.97
C THR A 286 -19.28 10.62 -5.72
N PHE A 287 -19.33 11.52 -4.74
CA PHE A 287 -20.53 12.27 -4.39
C PHE A 287 -21.05 13.05 -5.59
N CYS A 288 -20.27 13.98 -6.12
CA CYS A 288 -20.69 14.90 -7.17
C CYS A 288 -20.98 14.22 -8.51
N PHE A 289 -20.27 13.14 -8.85
CA PHE A 289 -20.57 12.36 -10.05
C PHE A 289 -21.98 11.76 -10.02
N GLY A 290 -22.41 11.27 -8.85
CA GLY A 290 -23.73 10.66 -8.67
C GLY A 290 -24.90 11.64 -8.74
N PHE A 291 -24.68 12.93 -8.48
CA PHE A 291 -25.74 13.94 -8.52
C PHE A 291 -25.86 14.67 -9.86
N LYS A 292 -24.99 14.37 -10.85
CA LYS A 292 -24.89 15.14 -12.12
C LYS A 292 -24.80 16.66 -11.87
N ILE A 293 -24.24 17.05 -10.74
CA ILE A 293 -24.01 18.45 -10.43
C ILE A 293 -22.68 18.80 -11.08
N GLU A 294 -22.72 19.60 -12.14
CA GLU A 294 -21.50 20.12 -12.79
C GLU A 294 -20.77 21.04 -11.82
N ILE A 295 -19.70 20.51 -11.22
CA ILE A 295 -18.81 21.35 -10.41
C ILE A 295 -17.88 22.12 -11.35
N ASN A 296 -18.14 23.41 -11.52
CA ASN A 296 -17.10 24.34 -12.00
C ASN A 296 -16.11 24.61 -10.86
N CYS A 297 -15.15 23.70 -10.67
CA CYS A 297 -13.99 23.94 -9.81
C CYS A 297 -12.98 24.79 -10.58
N THR A 298 -13.02 26.11 -10.39
CA THR A 298 -11.88 27.01 -10.67
C THR A 298 -10.97 27.12 -9.45
#